data_AF-A0A7M5V0X9-F1
#
_entry.id   AF-A0A7M5V0X9-F1
#
_cell.length_a   1.000
_cell.length_b   1.000
_cell.length_c   1.000
_cell.angle_alpha   90.00
_cell.angle_beta   90.00
_cell.angle_gamma   90.00
#
_symmetry.space_group_name_H-M   'P 1'
#
loop_
_entity.id
_entity.type
_entity.pdbx_description
1 polymer ?
#
loop_
_entity_poly.entity_id
_entity_poly.type
_entity_poly.pdbx_seq_one_letter_code
_entity_poly.pdbx_strand_id
1 'polypeptide(L)'
;MDPCDYQKDCLILLDAFRFKEGGAQTDTREHKLIDVRNRGGLWKVRKGGVTLFKICETYFVSATKDFVTNIDANLLAEMMIQDPMVLSQFGTIFKSCDPQIKREVGMNLLEEMLIFYFRLRSFSYAKQQQQKHKIEKASNRKGSLRSDLKKSCPDSGRTDMNIK
;
A
#
# COMPACT_ATOMS: atom_id res chain seq x y z
N MET A 1 24.75 -21.77 -7.40
CA MET A 1 25.20 -20.51 -6.77
C MET A 1 25.28 -20.79 -5.29
N ASP A 2 26.38 -20.45 -4.63
CA ASP A 2 26.48 -20.63 -3.18
C ASP A 2 25.40 -19.75 -2.51
N PRO A 3 24.58 -20.27 -1.57
CA PRO A 3 23.59 -19.47 -0.85
C PRO A 3 24.14 -18.18 -0.25
N CYS A 4 25.42 -18.20 0.16
CA CYS A 4 26.11 -17.04 0.73
C CYS A 4 26.31 -15.92 -0.30
N ASP A 5 26.54 -16.27 -1.57
CA ASP A 5 26.77 -15.28 -2.63
C ASP A 5 25.46 -14.68 -3.14
N TYR A 6 24.40 -15.47 -3.21
CA TYR A 6 23.07 -14.96 -3.56
C TYR A 6 22.58 -13.90 -2.56
N GLN A 7 22.74 -14.15 -1.26
CA GLN A 7 22.35 -13.18 -0.23
C GLN A 7 23.13 -11.87 -0.32
N LYS A 8 24.45 -11.95 -0.60
CA LYS A 8 25.28 -10.75 -0.80
C LYS A 8 24.81 -9.94 -2.00
N ASP A 9 24.53 -10.59 -3.12
CA ASP A 9 24.03 -9.93 -4.33
C ASP A 9 22.69 -9.21 -4.08
N CYS A 10 21.77 -9.85 -3.33
CA CYS A 10 20.53 -9.21 -2.93
C CYS A 10 20.75 -7.98 -2.05
N LEU A 11 21.66 -8.06 -1.07
CA LEU A 11 21.98 -6.94 -0.18
C LEU A 11 22.60 -5.76 -0.95
N ILE A 12 23.48 -6.04 -1.92
CA ILE A 12 24.06 -5.02 -2.80
C ILE A 12 22.95 -4.28 -3.57
N LEU A 13 22.01 -5.02 -4.14
CA LEU A 13 20.88 -4.42 -4.85
C LEU A 13 20.00 -3.57 -3.92
N LEU A 14 19.67 -4.07 -2.73
CA LEU A 14 18.89 -3.32 -1.75
C LEU A 14 19.60 -2.05 -1.28
N ASP A 15 20.93 -2.07 -1.15
CA ASP A 15 21.70 -0.88 -0.82
C ASP A 15 21.71 0.14 -1.98
N ALA A 16 21.60 -0.30 -3.24
CA ALA A 16 21.44 0.60 -4.38
C ALA A 16 20.07 1.33 -4.39
N PHE A 17 19.03 0.73 -3.79
CA PHE A 17 17.76 1.41 -3.53
C PHE A 17 17.86 2.46 -2.41
N ARG A 18 18.85 2.35 -1.52
CA ARG A 18 19.03 3.26 -0.39
C ARG A 18 19.62 4.59 -0.85
N PHE A 19 19.05 5.68 -0.37
CA PHE A 19 19.63 7.00 -0.54
C PHE A 19 20.79 7.20 0.44
N LYS A 20 21.99 7.49 -0.07
CA LYS A 20 23.17 7.85 0.73
C LYS A 20 23.32 9.38 0.72
N GLU A 21 23.21 10.01 1.88
CA GLU A 21 23.43 11.45 2.06
C GLU A 21 24.92 11.76 1.82
N GLY A 22 25.26 12.15 0.58
CA GLY A 22 26.64 12.46 0.19
C GLY A 22 26.83 13.02 -1.23
N GLY A 23 25.77 13.06 -2.06
CA GLY A 23 25.80 13.69 -3.38
C GLY A 23 24.68 14.71 -3.49
N ALA A 24 25.03 15.92 -3.95
CA ALA A 24 24.19 17.08 -4.28
C ALA A 24 22.72 17.03 -3.80
N GLN A 25 22.42 17.85 -2.79
CA GLN A 25 21.08 18.23 -2.35
C GLN A 25 20.13 18.37 -3.54
N THR A 26 19.17 17.46 -3.64
CA THR A 26 18.01 17.62 -4.53
C THR A 26 16.74 17.41 -3.70
N ASP A 27 16.08 18.55 -3.49
CA ASP A 27 14.75 18.80 -2.94
C ASP A 27 14.04 17.64 -2.21
N THR A 28 14.22 17.62 -0.88
CA THR A 28 13.82 16.59 0.09
C THR A 28 12.30 16.49 0.34
N ARG A 29 11.44 16.89 -0.61
CA ARG A 29 9.98 16.86 -0.41
C ARG A 29 9.41 15.44 -0.38
N GLU A 30 10.00 14.51 -1.15
CA GLU A 30 9.49 13.14 -1.27
C GLU A 30 9.61 12.33 0.04
N HIS A 31 10.52 12.71 0.94
CA HIS A 31 10.76 12.00 2.21
C HIS A 31 10.34 12.79 3.45
N LYS A 32 9.57 13.87 3.30
CA LYS A 32 9.16 14.74 4.43
C LYS A 32 8.60 13.96 5.62
N LEU A 33 7.80 12.92 5.37
CA LEU A 33 7.24 12.07 6.45
C LEU A 33 8.30 11.22 7.15
N ILE A 34 9.28 10.71 6.40
CA ILE A 34 10.42 9.99 6.96
C ILE A 34 11.22 10.97 7.82
N ASP A 35 11.58 12.13 7.29
CA ASP A 35 12.36 13.14 8.01
C ASP A 35 11.71 13.58 9.32
N VAL A 36 10.38 13.78 9.33
CA VAL A 36 9.64 14.23 10.52
C VAL A 36 9.48 13.12 11.57
N ARG A 37 9.38 11.85 11.17
CA ARG A 37 9.13 10.73 12.11
C ARG A 37 10.37 9.90 12.45
N ASN A 38 11.50 10.12 11.76
CA ASN A 38 12.66 9.28 11.94
C ASN A 38 13.29 9.50 13.32
N ARG A 39 13.66 8.40 13.99
CA ARG A 39 14.50 8.37 15.20
C ARG A 39 15.87 7.73 14.92
N GLY A 40 16.33 7.80 13.66
CA GLY A 40 17.57 7.20 13.18
C GLY A 40 17.44 5.79 12.59
N GLY A 41 16.25 5.19 12.58
CA GLY A 41 16.03 3.81 12.12
C GLY A 41 15.41 3.65 10.74
N LEU A 42 14.81 4.69 10.16
CA LEU A 42 14.15 4.63 8.86
C LEU A 42 15.13 4.96 7.73
N TRP A 43 15.06 4.18 6.65
CA TRP A 43 15.85 4.41 5.44
C TRP A 43 15.09 5.29 4.45
N LYS A 44 15.85 6.19 3.80
CA LYS A 44 15.37 6.95 2.65
C LYS A 44 15.63 6.13 1.38
N VAL A 45 14.69 6.18 0.46
CA VAL A 45 14.77 5.44 -0.81
C VAL A 45 15.21 6.40 -1.91
N ARG A 46 15.99 5.94 -2.88
CA ARG A 46 16.34 6.74 -4.06
C ARG A 46 15.08 7.07 -4.87
N LYS A 47 15.06 8.24 -5.53
CA LYS A 47 13.92 8.71 -6.35
C LYS A 47 13.43 7.68 -7.38
N GLY A 48 14.33 6.92 -7.99
CA GLY A 48 13.97 5.84 -8.92
C GLY A 48 13.12 4.75 -8.25
N GLY A 49 13.49 4.33 -7.03
CA GLY A 49 12.72 3.34 -6.26
C GLY A 49 11.37 3.89 -5.81
N VAL A 50 11.31 5.15 -5.37
CA VAL A 50 10.05 5.83 -5.06
C VAL A 50 9.13 5.88 -6.28
N THR A 51 9.68 6.19 -7.45
CA THR A 51 8.92 6.27 -8.71
C THR A 51 8.40 4.91 -9.13
N LEU A 52 9.21 3.86 -9.01
CA LEU A 52 8.82 2.47 -9.27
C LEU A 52 7.58 2.08 -8.45
N PHE A 53 7.60 2.30 -7.14
CA PHE A 53 6.47 1.96 -6.29
C PHE A 53 5.26 2.88 -6.48
N LYS A 54 5.44 4.13 -6.93
CA LYS A 54 4.32 5.01 -7.33
C LYS A 54 3.58 4.46 -8.56
N ILE A 55 4.31 3.92 -9.54
CA ILE A 55 3.71 3.26 -10.72
C ILE A 55 2.89 2.04 -10.26
N CYS A 56 3.47 1.20 -9.39
CA CYS A 56 2.78 0.04 -8.81
C CYS A 56 1.52 0.45 -8.02
N GLU A 57 1.57 1.53 -7.24
CA GLU A 57 0.41 2.04 -6.50
C GLU A 57 -0.69 2.50 -7.46
N THR A 58 -0.32 3.21 -8.52
CA THR A 58 -1.28 3.72 -9.52
C THR A 58 -2.02 2.56 -10.18
N TYR A 59 -1.28 1.50 -10.52
CA TYR A 59 -1.85 0.27 -11.04
C TYR A 59 -2.77 -0.41 -10.02
N PHE A 60 -2.32 -0.58 -8.78
CA PHE A 60 -3.12 -1.17 -7.71
C PHE A 60 -4.45 -0.44 -7.49
N VAL A 61 -4.42 0.89 -7.44
CA VAL A 61 -5.62 1.72 -7.25
C VAL A 61 -6.57 1.56 -8.43
N SER A 62 -6.04 1.53 -9.66
CA SER A 62 -6.86 1.27 -10.86
C SER A 62 -7.53 -0.10 -10.80
N ALA A 63 -6.77 -1.14 -10.46
CA ALA A 63 -7.25 -2.52 -10.37
C ALA A 63 -8.29 -2.72 -9.24
N THR A 64 -8.26 -1.89 -8.19
CA THR A 64 -9.14 -2.03 -7.01
C THR A 64 -10.25 -0.98 -6.93
N LYS A 65 -10.45 -0.21 -8.00
CA LYS A 65 -11.41 0.89 -8.07
C LYS A 65 -12.85 0.44 -7.83
N ASP A 66 -13.24 -0.69 -8.40
CA ASP A 66 -14.64 -1.18 -8.39
C ASP A 66 -14.93 -2.16 -7.25
N PHE A 67 -14.14 -2.11 -6.17
CA PHE A 67 -14.21 -3.00 -5.02
C PHE A 67 -13.96 -4.48 -5.38
N VAL A 68 -12.74 -4.93 -5.10
CA VAL A 68 -12.32 -6.30 -5.39
C VAL A 68 -12.21 -7.09 -4.10
N THR A 69 -12.92 -8.23 -4.04
CA THR A 69 -12.93 -9.14 -2.89
C THR A 69 -11.72 -10.08 -2.86
N ASN A 70 -11.11 -10.34 -4.02
CA ASN A 70 -9.93 -11.20 -4.15
C ASN A 70 -8.84 -10.50 -4.97
N ILE A 71 -7.73 -10.17 -4.32
CA ILE A 71 -6.57 -9.54 -4.95
C ILE A 71 -5.45 -10.56 -5.01
N ASP A 72 -5.09 -10.99 -6.22
CA ASP A 72 -3.95 -11.87 -6.44
C ASP A 72 -2.67 -11.05 -6.57
N ALA A 73 -1.87 -11.03 -5.50
CA ALA A 73 -0.62 -10.30 -5.46
C ALA A 73 0.45 -10.84 -6.42
N ASN A 74 0.43 -12.13 -6.74
CA ASN A 74 1.41 -12.72 -7.64
C ASN A 74 1.08 -12.31 -9.09
N LEU A 75 -0.19 -12.41 -9.49
CA LEU A 75 -0.64 -11.92 -10.79
C LEU A 75 -0.33 -10.44 -11.01
N LEU A 76 -0.56 -9.60 -9.98
CA LEU A 76 -0.20 -8.18 -10.06
C LEU A 76 1.30 -7.98 -10.25
N ALA A 77 2.15 -8.75 -9.56
CA ALA A 77 3.59 -8.68 -9.71
C ALA A 77 4.06 -9.13 -11.11
N GLU A 78 3.50 -10.23 -11.63
CA GLU A 78 3.78 -10.73 -12.98
C GLU A 78 3.41 -9.71 -14.06
N MET A 79 2.32 -8.97 -13.90
CA MET A 79 1.97 -7.89 -14.81
C MET A 79 2.96 -6.73 -14.72
N MET A 80 3.35 -6.34 -13.50
CA MET A 80 4.28 -5.22 -13.30
C MET A 80 5.71 -5.53 -13.72
N ILE A 81 6.17 -6.78 -13.65
CA ILE A 81 7.52 -7.13 -14.09
C ILE A 81 7.69 -7.05 -15.61
N GLN A 82 6.58 -7.14 -16.35
CA GLN A 82 6.55 -6.94 -17.80
C GLN A 82 6.37 -5.46 -18.19
N ASP A 83 6.03 -4.58 -17.23
CA ASP A 83 5.80 -3.16 -17.49
C ASP A 83 7.11 -2.44 -17.88
N PRO A 84 7.18 -1.80 -19.07
CA PRO A 84 8.39 -1.15 -19.53
C PRO A 84 8.87 0.00 -18.64
N MET A 85 7.96 0.71 -17.97
CA MET A 85 8.28 1.81 -17.08
C MET A 85 8.91 1.27 -15.79
N VAL A 86 8.39 0.17 -15.24
CA VAL A 86 8.99 -0.52 -14.08
C VAL A 86 10.39 -1.00 -14.43
N LEU A 87 10.55 -1.70 -15.56
CA LEU A 87 11.85 -2.20 -16.02
C LEU A 87 12.85 -1.08 -16.28
N SER A 88 12.41 0.05 -16.82
CA SER A 88 13.25 1.23 -17.05
C SER A 88 13.76 1.86 -15.74
N GLN A 89 12.86 2.04 -14.77
CA GLN A 89 13.24 2.56 -13.45
C GLN A 89 14.17 1.60 -12.72
N PHE A 90 13.85 0.30 -12.74
CA PHE A 90 14.68 -0.73 -12.15
C PHE A 90 16.06 -0.79 -12.81
N GLY A 91 16.14 -0.78 -14.14
CA GLY A 91 17.40 -0.79 -14.88
C GLY A 91 18.30 0.39 -14.54
N THR A 92 17.73 1.55 -14.23
CA THR A 92 18.49 2.72 -13.75
C THR A 92 19.11 2.48 -12.36
N ILE A 93 18.38 1.84 -11.45
CA ILE A 93 18.87 1.48 -10.11
C ILE A 93 19.91 0.36 -10.22
N PHE A 94 19.63 -0.66 -11.03
CA PHE A 94 20.51 -1.79 -11.27
C PHE A 94 21.88 -1.35 -11.79
N LYS A 95 21.92 -0.40 -12.74
CA LYS A 95 23.17 0.20 -13.24
C LYS A 95 23.98 0.93 -12.16
N SER A 96 23.35 1.35 -11.06
CA SER A 96 24.03 2.00 -9.94
C SER A 96 24.56 1.03 -8.88
N CYS A 97 24.36 -0.28 -9.06
CA CYS A 97 24.94 -1.30 -8.18
C CYS A 97 26.44 -1.41 -8.40
N ASP A 98 27.20 -1.40 -7.30
CA ASP A 98 28.64 -1.66 -7.29
C ASP A 98 28.96 -2.55 -6.07
N PRO A 99 29.45 -3.78 -6.24
CA PRO A 99 29.82 -4.43 -7.52
C PRO A 99 28.62 -4.80 -8.39
N GLN A 100 28.88 -5.04 -9.68
CA GLN A 100 27.87 -5.49 -10.63
C GLN A 100 27.39 -6.91 -10.29
N ILE A 101 26.09 -7.04 -10.07
CA ILE A 101 25.44 -8.31 -9.76
C ILE A 101 24.89 -8.98 -11.04
N LYS A 102 24.56 -10.27 -10.96
CA LYS A 102 23.91 -10.98 -12.07
C LYS A 102 22.50 -10.44 -12.30
N ARG A 103 22.15 -10.20 -13.57
CA ARG A 103 20.81 -9.69 -13.95
C ARG A 103 19.70 -10.61 -13.46
N GLU A 104 19.87 -11.92 -13.57
CA GLU A 104 18.91 -12.92 -13.11
C GLU A 104 18.57 -12.75 -11.62
N VAL A 105 19.59 -12.56 -10.78
CA VAL A 105 19.40 -12.32 -9.34
C VAL A 105 18.65 -11.01 -9.10
N GLY A 106 18.98 -9.97 -9.87
CA GLY A 106 18.29 -8.69 -9.77
C GLY A 106 16.82 -8.77 -10.17
N MET A 107 16.49 -9.50 -11.23
CA MET A 107 15.10 -9.69 -11.68
C MET A 107 14.31 -10.53 -10.70
N ASN A 108 14.89 -11.60 -10.16
CA ASN A 108 14.24 -12.41 -9.12
C ASN A 108 13.96 -11.58 -7.87
N LEU A 109 14.90 -10.72 -7.45
CA LEU A 109 14.67 -9.85 -6.29
C LEU A 109 13.60 -8.80 -6.58
N LEU A 110 13.56 -8.24 -7.80
CA LEU A 110 12.51 -7.30 -8.21
C LEU A 110 11.13 -7.97 -8.13
N GLU A 111 10.99 -9.19 -8.64
CA GLU A 111 9.75 -9.96 -8.57
C GLU A 111 9.29 -10.15 -7.13
N GLU A 112 10.17 -10.62 -6.25
CA GLU A 112 9.87 -10.80 -4.82
C GLU A 112 9.51 -9.48 -4.13
N MET A 113 10.19 -8.38 -4.46
CA MET A 113 9.87 -7.04 -3.94
C MET A 113 8.46 -6.59 -4.38
N LEU A 114 8.08 -6.84 -5.63
CA LEU A 114 6.76 -6.50 -6.16
C LEU A 114 5.66 -7.35 -5.51
N ILE A 115 5.88 -8.67 -5.40
CA ILE A 115 4.97 -9.59 -4.69
C ILE A 115 4.77 -9.11 -3.26
N PHE A 116 5.85 -8.83 -2.54
CA PHE A 116 5.80 -8.36 -1.16
C PHE A 116 5.04 -7.04 -1.03
N TYR A 117 5.32 -6.08 -1.91
CA TYR A 117 4.61 -4.81 -1.96
C TYR A 117 3.10 -5.00 -2.17
N PHE A 118 2.69 -5.81 -3.15
CA PHE A 118 1.27 -6.05 -3.41
C PHE A 118 0.56 -6.83 -2.29
N ARG A 119 1.25 -7.77 -1.64
CA ARG A 119 0.70 -8.45 -0.45
C ARG A 119 0.45 -7.48 0.69
N LEU A 120 1.44 -6.64 1.04
CA LEU A 120 1.30 -5.61 2.05
C LEU A 120 0.19 -4.61 1.70
N ARG A 121 0.13 -4.20 0.43
CA ARG A 121 -0.83 -3.21 -0.04
C ARG A 121 -2.26 -3.75 -0.03
N SER A 122 -2.45 -5.02 -0.40
CA SER A 122 -3.72 -5.74 -0.32
C SER A 122 -4.19 -5.89 1.12
N PHE A 123 -3.28 -6.23 2.04
CA PHE A 123 -3.60 -6.29 3.47
C PHE A 123 -4.02 -4.91 4.02
N SER A 124 -3.28 -3.86 3.66
CA SER A 124 -3.62 -2.48 4.04
C SER A 124 -4.99 -2.06 3.49
N TYR A 125 -5.30 -2.40 2.24
CA TYR A 125 -6.59 -2.17 1.62
C TYR A 125 -7.73 -2.89 2.36
N ALA A 126 -7.56 -4.18 2.66
CA ALA A 126 -8.56 -4.95 3.40
C ALA A 126 -8.85 -4.33 4.78
N LYS A 127 -7.79 -3.90 5.50
CA LYS A 127 -7.92 -3.20 6.77
C LYS A 127 -8.68 -1.88 6.62
N GLN A 128 -8.41 -1.11 5.56
CA GLN A 128 -9.11 0.13 5.26
C GLN A 128 -10.60 -0.11 4.98
N GLN A 129 -10.95 -1.12 4.18
CA GLN A 129 -12.35 -1.48 3.90
C GLN A 129 -13.08 -1.95 5.16
N GLN A 130 -12.43 -2.78 5.98
CA GLN A 130 -13.00 -3.21 7.27
C GLN A 130 -13.30 -2.00 8.17
N GLN A 131 -12.38 -1.04 8.25
CA GLN A 131 -12.57 0.17 9.06
C GLN A 131 -13.70 1.05 8.51
N LYS A 132 -13.79 1.21 7.19
CA LYS A 132 -14.88 1.93 6.52
C LYS A 132 -16.24 1.32 6.89
N HIS A 133 -16.37 0.00 6.76
CA HIS A 133 -17.60 -0.71 7.15
C HIS A 133 -17.92 -0.59 8.65
N LYS A 134 -16.91 -0.60 9.54
CA LYS A 134 -17.13 -0.35 10.97
C LYS A 134 -17.71 1.04 11.22
N ILE A 135 -17.18 2.05 10.55
CA ILE A 135 -17.65 3.45 10.67
C ILE A 135 -19.07 3.59 10.12
N GLU A 136 -19.36 3.01 8.94
CA GLU A 136 -20.71 3.01 8.35
C GLU A 136 -21.72 2.31 9.25
N LYS A 137 -21.38 1.13 9.80
CA LYS A 137 -22.24 0.42 10.76
C LYS A 137 -22.47 1.22 12.04
N ALA A 138 -21.45 1.94 12.54
CA ALA A 138 -21.60 2.81 13.71
C ALA A 138 -22.47 4.03 13.40
N SER A 139 -22.32 4.61 12.21
CA SER A 139 -23.14 5.74 11.73
C SER A 139 -24.61 5.34 11.57
N ASN A 140 -24.88 4.17 10.97
CA ASN A 140 -26.23 3.65 10.76
C ASN A 140 -26.95 3.25 12.06
N ARG A 141 -26.23 3.18 13.19
CA ARG A 141 -26.80 2.95 14.53
C ARG A 141 -27.15 4.24 15.29
N LYS A 142 -26.95 5.43 14.69
CA LYS A 142 -27.29 6.72 15.33
C LYS A 142 -28.80 6.98 15.47
N GLY A 143 -29.65 6.15 14.85
CA GLY A 143 -31.02 5.91 15.30
C GLY A 143 -31.04 4.55 15.99
N SER A 144 -31.43 4.48 17.26
CA SER A 144 -31.70 3.17 17.84
C SER A 144 -32.98 2.63 17.18
N LEU A 145 -33.03 1.34 16.89
CA LEU A 145 -34.27 0.67 16.48
C LEU A 145 -35.45 1.03 17.41
N ARG A 146 -35.17 1.29 18.70
CA ARG A 146 -36.16 1.76 19.68
C ARG A 146 -36.68 3.17 19.42
N SER A 147 -35.83 4.10 18.98
CA SER A 147 -36.25 5.47 18.63
C SER A 147 -37.04 5.53 17.33
N ASP A 148 -36.74 4.62 16.40
CA ASP A 148 -37.49 4.51 15.14
C ASP A 148 -38.83 3.78 15.35
N LEU A 149 -38.87 2.69 16.14
CA LEU A 149 -40.14 2.03 16.52
C LEU A 149 -41.07 2.98 17.30
N LYS A 150 -40.52 3.80 18.19
CA LYS A 150 -41.29 4.76 18.99
C LYS A 150 -41.92 5.87 18.11
N LYS A 151 -41.32 6.18 16.96
CA LYS A 151 -41.90 7.14 15.99
C LYS A 151 -42.90 6.49 15.06
N SER A 152 -42.78 5.19 14.78
CA SER A 152 -43.70 4.46 13.89
C SER A 152 -44.93 3.89 14.60
N CYS A 153 -45.00 3.94 15.94
CA CYS A 153 -46.19 3.61 16.70
C CYS A 153 -46.88 4.91 17.13
N PRO A 154 -47.87 5.42 16.37
CA PRO A 154 -48.73 6.48 16.88
C PRO A 154 -49.57 5.88 18.03
N ASP A 155 -49.57 6.59 19.15
CA ASP A 155 -50.31 6.27 20.37
C ASP A 155 -51.82 6.15 20.07
N SER A 156 -52.26 4.94 19.67
CA SER A 156 -53.69 4.62 19.56
C SER A 156 -54.19 4.21 20.94
N GLY A 157 -54.56 5.20 21.76
CA GLY A 157 -55.01 4.90 23.11
C GLY A 157 -55.32 6.10 24.02
N ARG A 158 -55.97 7.15 23.52
CA ARG A 158 -56.70 8.11 24.38
C ARG A 158 -58.02 8.50 23.74
N THR A 159 -58.99 7.60 23.84
CA THR A 159 -60.41 7.99 23.87
C THR A 159 -60.71 8.40 25.30
N ASP A 160 -60.60 9.70 25.59
CA ASP A 160 -61.17 10.29 26.79
C ASP A 160 -62.69 10.19 26.69
N MET A 161 -63.28 9.22 27.39
CA MET A 161 -64.71 9.19 27.65
C MET A 161 -65.05 10.37 28.56
N ASN A 162 -65.55 11.45 27.98
CA ASN A 162 -66.12 12.56 28.72
C ASN A 162 -67.58 12.22 29.04
N ILE A 163 -67.83 11.67 30.24
CA ILE A 163 -69.15 11.62 30.86
C ILE A 163 -69.22 12.80 31.83
N LYS A 164 -70.02 13.80 31.50
CA LYS A 164 -70.83 14.61 32.42
C LYS A 164 -71.87 15.40 31.65
#